data_AF-A0A916TBA4-F1
#
_entry.id   AF-A0A916TBA4-F1
#
_cell.length_a   1.000
_cell.length_b   1.000
_cell.length_c   1.000
_cell.angle_alpha   90.00
_cell.angle_beta   90.00
_cell.angle_gamma   90.00
#
_symmetry.space_group_name_H-M   'P 1'
#
loop_
_entity.id
_entity.type
_entity.pdbx_description
1 polymer ?
#
loop_
_entity_poly.entity_id
_entity_poly.type
_entity_poly.pdbx_seq_one_letter_code
_entity_poly.pdbx_strand_id
1 'polypeptide(L)'
;MNTEFSRVQLGVRMDKRLVKVLKGLADFNDESLGELLEKIVLHSFDPVPGDEGESCASPHSKRELEVIGTLRELYDVPADPHAGRGFPRDAPGETS
;
A
#
# COMPACT_ATOMS: atom_id res chain seq x y z
N MET A 1 6.60 -14.85 14.95
CA MET A 1 7.82 -14.18 14.47
C MET A 1 7.56 -12.69 14.58
N ASN A 2 8.44 -11.92 15.24
CA ASN A 2 8.35 -10.47 15.21
C ASN A 2 8.68 -10.03 13.79
N THR A 3 7.67 -9.63 13.03
CA THR A 3 7.87 -9.01 11.73
C THR A 3 8.37 -7.60 11.98
N GLU A 4 9.69 -7.41 11.96
CA GLU A 4 10.32 -6.09 12.00
C GLU A 4 9.89 -5.33 10.72
N PHE A 5 9.03 -4.32 10.88
CA PHE A 5 8.57 -3.50 9.75
C PHE A 5 9.63 -2.44 9.43
N SER A 6 10.41 -2.64 8.37
CA SER A 6 11.34 -1.63 7.87
C SER A 6 10.68 -0.77 6.79
N ARG A 7 10.60 0.55 7.00
CA ARG A 7 10.13 1.51 5.99
C ARG A 7 11.29 2.15 5.25
N VAL A 8 11.08 2.44 3.97
CA VAL A 8 12.07 3.12 3.13
C VAL A 8 11.46 4.41 2.58
N GLN A 9 12.20 5.51 2.66
CA GLN A 9 11.74 6.78 2.10
C GLN A 9 11.72 6.71 0.56
N LEU A 10 10.52 6.85 -0.01
CA LEU A 10 10.33 6.85 -1.46
C LEU A 10 10.50 8.26 -2.04
N GLY A 11 11.27 8.38 -3.13
CA GLY A 11 11.43 9.60 -3.92
C GLY A 11 10.64 9.52 -5.24
N VAL A 12 9.36 9.90 -5.22
CA VAL A 12 8.48 9.86 -6.41
C VAL A 12 7.98 11.24 -6.84
N ARG A 13 7.64 11.39 -8.12
CA ARG A 13 6.97 12.59 -8.66
C ARG A 13 5.49 12.30 -8.89
N MET A 14 4.61 13.16 -8.37
CA MET A 14 3.15 13.02 -8.48
C MET A 14 2.49 14.40 -8.66
N ASP A 15 1.28 14.46 -9.23
CA ASP A 15 0.51 15.71 -9.35
C ASP A 15 0.28 16.34 -7.97
N LYS A 16 0.60 17.64 -7.85
CA LYS A 16 0.52 18.40 -6.60
C LYS A 16 -0.88 18.37 -5.96
N ARG A 17 -1.94 18.37 -6.76
CA ARG A 17 -3.33 18.34 -6.27
C ARG A 17 -3.68 16.96 -5.73
N LEU A 18 -3.20 15.90 -6.37
CA LEU A 18 -3.42 14.53 -5.90
C LEU A 18 -2.73 14.31 -4.54
N VAL A 19 -1.49 14.79 -4.38
CA VAL A 19 -0.78 14.75 -3.09
C VAL A 19 -1.56 15.47 -1.99
N LYS A 20 -2.22 16.60 -2.28
CA LYS A 20 -3.05 17.30 -1.30
C LYS A 20 -4.27 16.48 -0.89
N VAL A 21 -4.92 15.82 -1.85
CA VAL A 21 -6.08 14.94 -1.57
C VAL A 21 -5.64 13.77 -0.70
N LEU A 22 -4.53 13.10 -1.04
CA LEU A 22 -4.01 11.98 -0.27
C LEU A 22 -3.64 12.39 1.16
N LYS A 23 -2.95 13.52 1.34
CA LYS A 23 -2.62 14.04 2.68
C LYS A 23 -3.87 14.37 3.49
N GLY A 24 -4.84 15.07 2.90
CA GLY A 24 -6.09 15.38 3.59
C GLY A 24 -6.92 14.14 3.95
N LEU A 25 -6.90 13.10 3.11
CA LEU A 25 -7.56 11.83 3.41
C LEU A 25 -6.84 11.07 4.54
N ALA A 26 -5.51 11.04 4.52
CA ALA A 26 -4.72 10.42 5.58
C ALA A 26 -4.97 11.13 6.92
N ASP A 27 -4.96 12.46 6.93
CA ASP A 27 -5.27 13.26 8.13
C ASP A 27 -6.70 12.99 8.64
N PHE A 28 -7.68 12.86 7.74
CA PHE A 28 -9.07 12.55 8.09
C PHE A 28 -9.21 11.15 8.72
N ASN A 29 -8.43 10.18 8.27
CA ASN A 29 -8.43 8.80 8.76
C ASN A 29 -7.53 8.57 9.98
N ASP A 30 -6.85 9.61 10.47
CA ASP A 30 -5.81 9.51 11.51
C ASP A 30 -4.74 8.46 11.13
N GLU A 31 -4.19 8.58 9.92
CA GLU A 31 -3.09 7.75 9.42
C GLU A 31 -2.03 8.62 8.74
N SER A 32 -0.81 8.12 8.65
CA SER A 32 0.25 8.74 7.87
C SER A 32 0.01 8.56 6.37
N LEU A 33 0.60 9.43 5.55
CA LEU A 33 0.57 9.27 4.09
C LEU A 33 1.18 7.93 3.65
N GLY A 34 2.20 7.43 4.36
CA GLY A 34 2.80 6.13 4.11
C GLY A 34 1.80 4.99 4.31
N GLU A 35 1.10 4.98 5.46
CA GLU A 35 0.07 3.98 5.77
C GLU A 35 -1.08 4.00 4.75
N LEU A 36 -1.55 5.18 4.34
CA LEU A 36 -2.58 5.29 3.29
C LEU A 36 -2.07 4.73 1.95
N LEU A 37 -0.85 5.06 1.55
CA LEU A 37 -0.26 4.56 0.29
C LEU A 37 -0.08 3.05 0.33
N GLU A 38 0.42 2.48 1.43
CA GLU A 38 0.55 1.04 1.61
C GLU A 38 -0.81 0.35 1.51
N LYS A 39 -1.86 0.89 2.14
CA LYS A 39 -3.22 0.37 2.02
C LYS A 39 -3.73 0.39 0.59
N ILE A 40 -3.54 1.49 -0.13
CA ILE A 40 -3.96 1.61 -1.54
C ILE A 40 -3.24 0.57 -2.41
N VAL A 41 -1.93 0.41 -2.23
CA VAL A 41 -1.12 -0.57 -2.99
C VAL A 41 -1.53 -2.00 -2.67
N LEU A 42 -1.76 -2.33 -1.39
CA LEU A 42 -2.22 -3.66 -1.01
C LEU A 42 -3.61 -3.95 -1.58
N HIS A 43 -4.51 -2.97 -1.63
CA HIS A 43 -5.81 -3.12 -2.31
C HIS A 43 -5.66 -3.29 -3.82
N SER A 44 -4.75 -2.57 -4.47
CA SER A 44 -4.55 -2.74 -5.92
C SER A 44 -4.03 -4.14 -6.26
N PHE A 45 -3.33 -4.80 -5.34
CA PHE A 45 -2.85 -6.17 -5.50
C PHE A 45 -3.93 -7.25 -5.29
N ASP A 46 -5.11 -6.89 -4.77
CA ASP A 46 -6.19 -7.82 -4.46
C ASP A 46 -7.40 -7.57 -5.38
N PRO A 47 -7.44 -8.22 -6.56
CA PRO A 47 -8.51 -8.03 -7.53
C PRO A 47 -9.82 -8.65 -7.02
N VAL A 48 -10.96 -8.06 -7.40
CA VAL A 48 -12.27 -8.64 -7.09
C VAL A 48 -12.44 -9.95 -7.89
N PRO A 49 -12.76 -11.09 -7.24
CA PRO A 49 -12.95 -12.35 -7.94
C PRO A 49 -14.01 -12.26 -9.04
N GLY A 50 -13.67 -12.71 -10.25
CA GLY A 50 -14.50 -12.59 -11.44
C GLY A 50 -14.42 -11.24 -12.17
N ASP A 51 -13.68 -10.27 -11.65
CA ASP A 51 -13.35 -8.99 -12.30
C ASP A 51 -11.83 -8.81 -12.47
N GLU A 52 -11.07 -9.92 -12.58
CA GLU A 52 -9.62 -9.84 -12.73
C GLU A 52 -9.24 -9.36 -14.14
N GLY A 53 -8.45 -8.29 -14.21
CA GLY A 53 -8.08 -7.60 -15.45
C GLY A 53 -7.93 -6.10 -15.19
N GLU A 54 -7.69 -5.29 -16.23
CA GLU A 54 -7.70 -3.82 -16.10
C GLU A 54 -9.11 -3.33 -15.78
N SER A 55 -9.45 -3.28 -14.48
CA SER A 55 -10.73 -2.78 -13.97
C SER A 55 -10.50 -1.58 -13.05
N CYS A 56 -11.57 -0.86 -12.71
CA CYS A 56 -11.46 0.27 -11.78
C CYS A 56 -10.95 -0.13 -10.38
N ALA A 57 -11.11 -1.41 -9.99
CA ALA A 57 -10.70 -1.91 -8.69
C ALA A 57 -9.25 -2.43 -8.68
N SER A 58 -8.73 -2.91 -9.82
CA SER A 58 -7.34 -3.34 -9.98
C SER A 58 -6.80 -2.88 -11.35
N PRO A 59 -5.76 -2.03 -11.39
CA PRO A 59 -5.18 -1.56 -12.64
C PRO A 59 -4.26 -2.61 -13.30
N HIS A 60 -4.30 -3.86 -12.86
CA HIS A 60 -3.36 -4.91 -13.27
C HIS A 60 -4.04 -5.97 -14.13
N SER A 61 -3.37 -6.36 -15.20
CA SER A 61 -3.76 -7.52 -16.00
C SER A 61 -3.64 -8.83 -15.19
N LYS A 62 -4.34 -9.88 -15.63
CA LYS A 62 -4.25 -11.22 -15.02
C LYS A 62 -2.81 -11.73 -14.89
N ARG A 63 -1.98 -11.47 -15.92
CA ARG A 63 -0.57 -11.84 -15.91
C ARG A 63 0.24 -11.06 -14.87
N GLU A 64 -0.04 -9.77 -14.70
CA GLU A 64 0.65 -8.96 -13.67
C GLU A 64 0.24 -9.40 -12.27
N LEU A 65 -1.02 -9.78 -12.06
CA LEU A 65 -1.51 -10.31 -10.79
C LEU A 65 -0.80 -11.62 -10.38
N GLU A 66 -0.52 -12.51 -11.34
CA GLU A 66 0.30 -13.72 -11.11
C GLU A 66 1.73 -13.36 -10.67
N VAL A 67 2.33 -12.35 -11.31
CA VAL A 67 3.67 -11.85 -10.95
C VAL A 67 3.66 -11.20 -9.57
N ILE A 68 2.65 -10.37 -9.27
CA ILE A 68 2.45 -9.74 -7.97
C ILE A 68 2.34 -10.81 -6.87
N GLY A 69 1.54 -11.85 -7.07
CA GLY A 69 1.42 -12.97 -6.13
C GLY A 69 2.77 -13.61 -5.82
N THR A 70 3.54 -13.94 -6.87
CA THR A 70 4.88 -14.53 -6.73
C THR A 70 5.84 -13.62 -5.96
N LEU A 71 5.82 -12.31 -6.24
CA LEU A 71 6.69 -11.35 -5.55
C LEU A 71 6.28 -11.14 -4.09
N ARG A 72 4.97 -11.15 -3.79
CA ARG A 72 4.48 -11.05 -2.41
C ARG A 72 4.94 -12.23 -1.57
N GLU A 73 4.88 -13.44 -2.12
CA GLU A 73 5.42 -14.64 -1.46
C GLU A 73 6.94 -14.54 -1.24
N LEU A 74 7.69 -14.06 -2.24
CA LEU A 74 9.15 -13.93 -2.15
C LEU A 74 9.61 -12.92 -1.08
N TYR A 75 8.85 -11.84 -0.89
CA TYR A 75 9.20 -10.75 0.03
C TYR A 75 8.39 -10.74 1.32
N ASP A 76 7.71 -11.85 1.65
CA ASP A 76 6.89 -11.99 2.86
C ASP A 76 5.83 -10.88 3.03
N VAL A 77 5.28 -10.37 1.92
CA VAL A 77 4.24 -9.33 1.94
C VAL A 77 2.88 -9.99 2.22
N PRO A 78 2.18 -9.62 3.30
CA PRO A 78 0.94 -10.28 3.70
C PRO A 78 -0.14 -10.15 2.63
N ALA A 79 -0.92 -11.23 2.45
CA ALA A 79 -2.03 -11.31 1.50
C ALA A 79 -3.19 -10.37 1.85
N ASP A 80 -3.49 -10.24 3.15
CA ASP A 80 -4.61 -9.44 3.65
C ASP A 80 -4.22 -7.94 3.75
N PRO A 81 -4.87 -7.04 2.96
CA PRO A 81 -4.62 -5.60 3.02
C PRO A 81 -5.00 -4.96 4.37
N HIS A 82 -5.72 -5.69 5.24
CA HIS A 82 -6.14 -5.26 6.57
C HIS A 82 -5.39 -5.94 7.72
N ALA A 83 -4.51 -6.90 7.46
CA ALA A 83 -3.74 -7.60 8.49
C ALA A 83 -2.78 -6.66 9.25
N GLY A 84 -2.41 -5.53 8.64
CA GLY A 84 -1.50 -4.53 9.20
C GLY A 84 -2.08 -3.53 10.20
N ARG A 85 -3.25 -3.76 10.84
CA ARG A 85 -3.77 -2.78 11.84
C ARG A 85 -2.85 -2.54 13.05
N GLY A 86 -1.72 -3.23 13.15
CA GLY A 86 -0.62 -2.91 14.04
C GLY A 86 0.59 -2.32 13.31
N PHE A 87 0.42 -1.40 12.36
CA PHE A 87 1.54 -0.57 11.90
C PHE A 87 1.94 0.37 13.05
N PRO A 88 3.13 0.21 13.66
CA PRO A 88 3.61 1.17 14.63
C PRO A 88 3.79 2.49 13.89
N ARG A 89 3.13 3.56 14.35
CA ARG A 89 3.39 4.91 13.84
C ARG A 89 4.85 5.23 14.14
N ASP A 90 5.57 5.72 13.14
CA ASP A 90 6.90 6.28 13.37
C ASP A 90 6.75 7.35 14.47
N ALA A 91 7.55 7.26 15.52
CA ALA A 91 7.51 8.23 16.59
C ALA A 91 7.82 9.63 15.99
N PRO A 92 7.10 10.70 16.39
CA PRO A 92 7.38 12.03 15.88
C PRO A 92 8.83 12.41 16.22
N GLY A 93 9.73 12.31 15.25
CA GLY A 93 11.17 12.57 15.42
C GLY A 93 12.13 11.70 14.61
N GLU A 94 11.68 10.56 14.06
CA GLU A 94 12.54 9.69 13.23
C GLU A 94 12.48 10.06 11.75
N THR A 95 13.01 11.25 11.43
CA THR A 95 13.49 11.53 10.06
C THR A 95 15.00 11.72 10.18
N SER A 96 15.77 10.69 9.82
CA SER A 96 17.20 10.80 9.56
C SER A 96 17.46 11.03 8.07
#